data_AF-A0A6M0KX54-F1
#
_entry.id   AF-A0A6M0KX54-F1
#
_cell.length_a   1.000
_cell.length_b   1.000
_cell.length_c   1.000
_cell.angle_alpha   90.00
_cell.angle_beta   90.00
_cell.angle_gamma   90.00
#
_symmetry.space_group_name_H-M   'P 1'
#
loop_
_entity.id
_entity.type
_entity.pdbx_description
1 polymer ?
#
loop_
_entity_poly.entity_id
_entity_poly.type
_entity_poly.pdbx_seq_one_letter_code
_entity_poly.pdbx_strand_id
1 'polypeptide(L)'
;MRLILILTLLSLNYTVAQNSYSTKSNWLIDTNSSEEKFKKIEKQLRGFDLAMVEVGYRFNSFYFAIKDKNYPLANYQWDKIKKAMENGVQRRPKRESSSKAMFLDTQYKSMKIALDKKDDKLIAKEYQQTKQVCNACHVAERVPFIDVIDPQYRWQPIK
;
A
#
# COMPACT_ATOMS: atom_id res chain seq x y z
N MET A 1 32.94 -46.44 -60.18
CA MET A 1 32.32 -45.10 -60.42
C MET A 1 31.02 -45.08 -59.62
N ARG A 2 31.03 -44.59 -58.38
CA ARG A 2 30.50 -43.26 -57.99
C ARG A 2 29.04 -43.10 -58.47
N LEU A 3 28.01 -43.06 -57.62
CA LEU A 3 27.80 -42.05 -56.57
C LEU A 3 26.75 -42.52 -55.54
N ILE A 4 26.86 -41.92 -54.37
CA ILE A 4 26.25 -42.25 -53.07
C ILE A 4 24.81 -41.72 -52.96
N LEU A 5 23.96 -42.52 -52.32
CA LEU A 5 22.63 -42.19 -51.79
C LEU A 5 22.74 -41.06 -50.76
N ILE A 6 22.13 -39.89 -50.98
CA ILE A 6 22.00 -38.85 -49.95
C ILE A 6 20.52 -38.68 -49.63
N LEU A 7 20.10 -39.36 -48.55
CA LEU A 7 18.88 -39.07 -47.81
C LEU A 7 19.09 -37.72 -47.10
N THR A 8 18.54 -36.64 -47.63
CA THR A 8 18.51 -35.34 -46.95
C THR A 8 17.44 -35.38 -45.85
N LEU A 9 17.87 -35.68 -44.61
CA LEU A 9 17.08 -35.44 -43.41
C LEU A 9 16.71 -33.95 -43.35
N LEU A 10 15.42 -33.65 -43.49
CA LEU A 10 14.85 -32.34 -43.19
C LEU A 10 14.83 -32.17 -41.66
N SER A 11 15.88 -31.58 -41.09
CA SER A 11 15.90 -31.17 -39.69
C SER A 11 14.95 -29.98 -39.51
N LEU A 12 13.81 -30.22 -38.85
CA LEU A 12 13.00 -29.15 -38.27
C LEU A 12 13.86 -28.39 -37.27
N ASN A 13 14.31 -27.19 -37.65
CA ASN A 13 14.82 -26.21 -36.70
C ASN A 13 13.64 -25.69 -35.88
N TYR A 14 13.31 -26.38 -34.78
CA TYR A 14 12.58 -25.75 -33.69
C TYR A 14 13.52 -24.70 -33.07
N THR A 15 13.51 -23.49 -33.62
CA THR A 15 14.00 -22.32 -32.89
C THR A 15 13.04 -22.10 -31.73
N VAL A 16 13.33 -22.76 -30.61
CA VAL A 16 12.88 -22.26 -29.30
C VAL A 16 13.45 -20.87 -29.21
N ALA A 17 12.60 -19.86 -29.38
CA ALA A 17 12.96 -18.49 -29.06
C ALA A 17 13.34 -18.48 -27.58
N GLN A 18 14.65 -18.55 -27.30
CA GLN A 18 15.14 -18.22 -25.97
C GLN A 18 14.85 -16.74 -25.78
N ASN A 19 13.76 -16.44 -25.08
CA ASN A 19 13.54 -15.14 -24.47
C ASN A 19 14.69 -14.91 -23.48
N SER A 20 15.82 -14.41 -23.96
CA SER A 20 16.93 -13.97 -23.11
C SER A 20 16.55 -12.61 -22.52
N TYR A 21 15.64 -12.60 -21.54
CA TYR A 21 15.60 -11.49 -20.62
C TYR A 21 16.97 -11.43 -19.95
N SER A 22 17.69 -10.31 -20.06
CA SER A 22 18.91 -10.10 -19.29
C SER A 22 18.58 -10.21 -17.80
N THR A 23 19.14 -11.22 -17.14
CA THR A 23 18.87 -11.56 -15.73
C THR A 23 19.75 -10.79 -14.73
N LYS A 24 20.71 -9.96 -15.21
CA LYS A 24 21.67 -9.25 -14.35
C LYS A 24 21.39 -7.75 -14.32
N SER A 25 20.36 -7.34 -13.60
CA SER A 25 20.20 -5.94 -13.19
C SER A 25 20.93 -5.71 -11.86
N ASN A 26 22.13 -5.17 -11.91
CA ASN A 26 22.93 -4.79 -10.74
C ASN A 26 22.76 -3.30 -10.38
N TRP A 27 21.59 -2.73 -10.66
CA TRP A 27 21.30 -1.28 -10.56
C TRP A 27 21.70 -0.62 -9.23
N LEU A 28 21.68 -1.36 -8.12
CA LEU A 28 22.14 -0.91 -6.81
C LEU A 28 23.62 -1.24 -6.53
N ILE A 29 24.09 -2.42 -6.96
CA ILE A 29 25.45 -2.90 -6.68
C ILE A 29 26.49 -2.11 -7.48
N ASP A 30 26.18 -1.82 -8.75
CA ASP A 30 27.03 -1.05 -9.68
C ASP A 30 27.04 0.45 -9.37
N THR A 31 26.36 0.87 -8.30
CA THR A 31 26.36 2.27 -7.85
C THR A 31 27.66 2.59 -7.10
N ASN A 32 28.34 3.65 -7.50
CA ASN A 32 29.73 3.93 -7.11
C ASN A 32 29.92 4.44 -5.68
N SER A 33 28.85 4.81 -4.95
CA SER A 33 28.95 5.27 -3.57
C SER A 33 27.82 4.76 -2.68
N SER A 34 28.10 4.59 -1.39
CA SER A 34 27.10 4.21 -0.39
C SER A 34 25.98 5.24 -0.28
N GLU A 35 26.30 6.53 -0.40
CA GLU A 35 25.29 7.61 -0.36
C GLU A 35 24.31 7.51 -1.54
N GLU A 36 24.81 7.28 -2.76
CA GLU A 36 23.94 7.11 -3.93
C GLU A 36 23.10 5.82 -3.83
N LYS A 37 23.65 4.74 -3.24
CA LYS A 37 22.88 3.53 -2.92
C LYS A 37 21.72 3.84 -1.98
N PHE A 38 21.95 4.59 -0.90
CA PHE A 38 20.88 4.97 0.02
C PHE A 38 19.83 5.87 -0.63
N LYS A 39 20.23 6.87 -1.42
CA LYS A 39 19.26 7.70 -2.19
C LYS A 39 18.42 6.85 -3.15
N LYS A 40 19.03 5.86 -3.79
CA LYS A 40 18.36 4.89 -4.66
C LYS A 40 17.37 4.01 -3.89
N ILE A 41 17.75 3.51 -2.71
CA ILE A 41 16.85 2.76 -1.82
C ILE A 41 15.69 3.62 -1.35
N GLU A 42 15.96 4.84 -0.87
CA GLU A 42 14.94 5.80 -0.44
C GLU A 42 13.91 6.04 -1.55
N LYS A 43 14.37 6.22 -2.80
CA LYS A 43 13.50 6.35 -3.96
C LYS A 43 12.61 5.12 -4.17
N GLN A 44 13.15 3.90 -4.02
CA GLN A 44 12.38 2.66 -4.17
C GLN A 44 11.35 2.45 -3.06
N LEU A 45 11.61 2.95 -1.85
CA LEU A 45 10.66 2.89 -0.74
C LEU A 45 9.42 3.77 -0.96
N ARG A 46 9.45 4.66 -1.97
CA ARG A 46 8.40 5.63 -2.29
C ARG A 46 8.07 6.55 -1.09
N GLY A 47 7.14 7.46 -1.29
CA GLY A 47 6.75 8.45 -0.29
C GLY A 47 5.47 8.08 0.44
N PHE A 48 4.66 9.12 0.66
CA PHE A 48 3.37 9.05 1.33
C PHE A 48 2.32 8.24 0.55
N ASP A 49 2.48 8.15 -0.77
CA ASP A 49 1.63 7.36 -1.66
C ASP A 49 1.63 5.87 -1.29
N LEU A 50 2.79 5.28 -1.00
CA LEU A 50 2.84 3.88 -0.56
C LEU A 50 2.25 3.70 0.85
N ALA A 51 2.37 4.71 1.73
CA ALA A 51 1.65 4.69 3.00
C ALA A 51 0.13 4.66 2.78
N MET A 52 -0.41 5.40 1.78
CA MET A 52 -1.85 5.40 1.49
C MET A 52 -2.34 4.07 0.94
N VAL A 53 -1.52 3.32 0.20
CA VAL A 53 -1.85 1.94 -0.20
C VAL A 53 -2.07 1.06 1.03
N GLU A 54 -1.15 1.11 1.98
CA GLU A 54 -1.28 0.37 3.24
C GLU A 54 -2.49 0.83 4.07
N VAL A 55 -2.70 2.15 4.18
CA VAL A 55 -3.87 2.71 4.88
C VAL A 55 -5.17 2.22 4.26
N GLY A 56 -5.31 2.27 2.93
CA GLY A 56 -6.51 1.78 2.24
C GLY A 56 -6.77 0.29 2.50
N TYR A 57 -5.72 -0.53 2.42
CA TYR A 57 -5.80 -1.95 2.74
C TYR A 57 -6.26 -2.21 4.18
N ARG A 58 -5.68 -1.50 5.15
CA ARG A 58 -6.04 -1.64 6.56
C ARG A 58 -7.41 -1.06 6.88
N PHE A 59 -7.82 0.00 6.19
CA PHE A 59 -9.13 0.61 6.35
C PHE A 59 -10.26 -0.33 5.91
N ASN A 60 -10.04 -1.13 4.86
CA ASN A 60 -10.95 -2.22 4.49
C ASN A 60 -11.16 -3.19 5.65
N SER A 61 -10.07 -3.70 6.23
CA SER A 61 -10.11 -4.64 7.36
C SER A 61 -10.74 -4.03 8.60
N PHE A 62 -10.43 -2.76 8.87
CA PHE A 62 -10.98 -2.00 9.98
C PHE A 62 -12.50 -1.85 9.89
N TYR A 63 -13.02 -1.48 8.71
CA TYR A 63 -14.46 -1.39 8.46
C TYR A 63 -15.17 -2.70 8.81
N PHE A 64 -14.67 -3.81 8.28
CA PHE A 64 -15.28 -5.11 8.54
C PHE A 64 -15.13 -5.57 10.00
N ALA A 65 -14.00 -5.27 10.65
CA ALA A 65 -13.81 -5.58 12.07
C ALA A 65 -14.82 -4.85 12.96
N ILE A 66 -15.14 -3.58 12.66
CA ILE A 66 -16.23 -2.86 13.34
C ILE A 66 -17.57 -3.55 13.10
N LYS A 67 -17.89 -3.91 11.85
CA LYS A 67 -19.15 -4.56 11.49
C LYS A 67 -19.33 -5.91 12.18
N ASP A 68 -18.24 -6.66 12.36
CA ASP A 68 -18.21 -7.93 13.07
C ASP A 68 -18.17 -7.77 14.60
N LYS A 69 -18.07 -6.53 15.11
CA LYS A 69 -17.81 -6.21 16.52
C LYS A 69 -16.54 -6.88 17.08
N ASN A 70 -15.58 -7.17 16.20
CA ASN A 70 -14.25 -7.61 16.62
C ASN A 70 -13.40 -6.38 16.99
N TYR A 71 -13.66 -5.82 18.19
CA TYR A 71 -12.95 -4.63 18.67
C TYR A 71 -11.44 -4.81 18.82
N PRO A 72 -10.90 -5.99 19.23
CA PRO A 72 -9.46 -6.23 19.19
C PRO A 72 -8.86 -6.06 17.79
N LEU A 73 -9.48 -6.66 16.77
CA LEU A 73 -9.04 -6.51 15.38
C LEU A 73 -9.22 -5.07 14.89
N ALA A 74 -10.32 -4.40 15.24
CA ALA A 74 -10.55 -3.02 14.87
C ALA A 74 -9.48 -2.08 15.47
N ASN A 75 -9.17 -2.21 16.77
CA ASN A 75 -8.08 -1.48 17.41
C ASN A 75 -6.74 -1.77 16.73
N TYR A 76 -6.43 -3.05 16.48
CA TYR A 76 -5.19 -3.43 15.82
C TYR A 76 -5.05 -2.75 14.44
N GLN A 77 -6.09 -2.80 13.60
CA GLN A 77 -6.03 -2.16 12.28
C GLN A 77 -5.94 -0.64 12.39
N TRP A 78 -6.63 -0.03 13.36
CA TRP A 78 -6.57 1.40 13.60
C TRP A 78 -5.18 1.89 14.01
N ASP A 79 -4.53 1.18 14.93
CA ASP A 79 -3.16 1.46 15.37
C ASP A 79 -2.17 1.30 14.20
N LYS A 80 -2.41 0.31 13.33
CA LYS A 80 -1.58 0.10 12.15
C LYS A 80 -1.81 1.16 11.06
N ILE A 81 -3.03 1.70 10.92
CA ILE A 81 -3.28 2.88 10.08
C ILE A 81 -2.47 4.07 10.59
N LYS A 82 -2.50 4.34 11.91
CA LYS A 82 -1.65 5.39 12.51
C LYS A 82 -0.17 5.16 12.20
N LYS A 83 0.33 3.95 12.39
CA LYS A 83 1.74 3.63 12.10
C LYS A 83 2.10 3.87 10.63
N ALA A 84 1.23 3.49 9.70
CA ALA A 84 1.43 3.73 8.28
C ALA A 84 1.48 5.24 7.97
N MET A 85 0.59 6.03 8.56
CA MET A 85 0.58 7.50 8.46
C MET A 85 1.88 8.13 9.00
N GLU A 86 2.33 7.72 10.19
CA GLU A 86 3.59 8.20 10.80
C GLU A 86 4.81 7.89 9.91
N ASN A 87 4.91 6.66 9.41
CA ASN A 87 5.97 6.26 8.50
C ASN A 87 5.87 6.99 7.15
N GLY A 88 4.65 7.32 6.70
CA GLY A 88 4.41 8.14 5.52
C GLY A 88 4.94 9.56 5.69
N VAL A 89 4.65 10.19 6.83
CA VAL A 89 5.17 11.52 7.19
C VAL A 89 6.69 11.52 7.24
N GLN A 90 7.31 10.51 7.86
CA GLN A 90 8.77 10.39 7.92
C GLN A 90 9.40 10.39 6.51
N ARG A 91 8.81 9.64 5.56
CA ARG A 91 9.29 9.58 4.17
C ARG A 91 8.92 10.82 3.35
N ARG A 92 7.92 11.60 3.78
CA ARG A 92 7.46 12.81 3.08
C ARG A 92 6.96 13.89 4.05
N PRO A 93 7.87 14.65 4.68
CA PRO A 93 7.51 15.65 5.69
C PRO A 93 6.58 16.76 5.18
N LYS A 94 6.53 17.01 3.87
CA LYS A 94 5.59 17.99 3.28
C LYS A 94 4.11 17.68 3.55
N ARG A 95 3.76 16.43 3.88
CA ARG A 95 2.39 16.00 4.22
C ARG A 95 2.12 15.99 5.73
N GLU A 96 3.08 16.41 6.54
CA GLU A 96 3.02 16.32 8.00
C GLU A 96 1.90 17.18 8.60
N SER A 97 1.78 18.43 8.15
CA SER A 97 0.85 19.40 8.74
C SER A 97 -0.60 18.92 8.65
N SER A 98 -1.06 18.50 7.47
CA SER A 98 -2.39 17.94 7.26
C SER A 98 -2.56 16.60 7.97
N SER A 99 -1.58 15.70 7.87
CA SER A 99 -1.63 14.39 8.53
C SER A 99 -1.81 14.52 10.04
N LYS A 100 -1.08 15.46 10.67
CA LYS A 100 -1.18 15.76 12.10
C LYS A 100 -2.51 16.40 12.46
N ALA A 101 -2.82 17.53 11.84
CA ALA A 101 -4.01 18.32 12.19
C ALA A 101 -5.32 17.56 11.93
N MET A 102 -5.40 16.78 10.85
CA MET A 102 -6.64 16.13 10.44
C MET A 102 -6.80 14.72 11.00
N PHE A 103 -5.71 13.95 11.15
CA PHE A 103 -5.80 12.54 11.52
C PHE A 103 -5.03 12.18 12.78
N LEU A 104 -3.70 12.31 12.80
CA LEU A 104 -2.84 11.73 13.84
C LEU A 104 -3.12 12.33 15.23
N ASP A 105 -3.31 13.65 15.31
CA ASP A 105 -3.51 14.34 16.58
C ASP A 105 -4.98 14.49 16.98
N THR A 106 -5.90 14.19 16.05
CA THR A 106 -7.34 14.40 16.18
C THR A 106 -8.11 13.10 15.94
N GLN A 107 -8.50 12.78 14.70
CA GLN A 107 -9.43 11.69 14.38
C GLN A 107 -8.97 10.32 14.90
N TYR A 108 -7.65 10.05 14.90
CA TYR A 108 -7.10 8.83 15.48
C TYR A 108 -7.53 8.66 16.95
N LYS A 109 -7.40 9.72 17.76
CA LYS A 109 -7.71 9.68 19.20
C LYS A 109 -9.21 9.50 19.44
N SER A 110 -10.05 10.21 18.69
CA SER A 110 -11.51 10.12 18.82
C SER A 110 -12.03 8.70 18.55
N MET A 111 -11.60 8.10 17.43
CA MET A 111 -11.94 6.71 17.11
C MET A 111 -11.36 5.73 18.13
N LYS A 112 -10.11 5.93 18.59
CA LYS A 112 -9.49 5.07 19.61
C LYS A 112 -10.31 5.03 20.90
N ILE A 113 -10.78 6.19 21.36
CA ILE A 113 -11.67 6.30 22.53
C ILE A 113 -12.98 5.53 22.30
N ALA A 114 -13.57 5.63 21.11
CA ALA A 114 -14.79 4.92 20.76
C ALA A 114 -14.61 3.39 20.80
N LEU A 115 -13.51 2.91 20.21
CA LEU A 115 -13.14 1.49 20.18
C LEU A 115 -12.85 0.94 21.57
N ASP A 116 -12.14 1.70 22.42
CA ASP A 116 -11.81 1.28 23.79
C ASP A 116 -13.05 1.19 24.68
N LYS A 117 -14.00 2.10 24.49
CA LYS A 117 -15.32 2.06 25.15
C LYS A 117 -16.25 0.99 24.59
N LYS A 118 -15.94 0.42 23.41
CA LYS A 118 -16.81 -0.49 22.66
C LYS A 118 -18.21 0.10 22.45
N ASP A 119 -18.28 1.42 22.24
CA ASP A 119 -19.53 2.15 22.06
C ASP A 119 -19.91 2.13 20.58
N ASP A 120 -20.78 1.19 20.19
CA ASP A 120 -21.21 0.99 18.80
C ASP A 120 -21.75 2.28 18.15
N LYS A 121 -22.47 3.12 18.91
CA LYS A 121 -23.03 4.36 18.38
C LYS A 121 -21.94 5.38 18.13
N LEU A 122 -21.00 5.51 19.07
CA LEU A 122 -19.86 6.39 18.92
C LEU A 122 -18.92 5.91 17.80
N ILE A 123 -18.65 4.61 17.70
CA ILE A 123 -17.83 4.02 16.62
C ILE A 123 -18.46 4.32 15.25
N ALA A 124 -19.78 4.13 15.10
CA ALA A 124 -20.46 4.43 13.84
C ALA A 124 -20.34 5.91 13.45
N LYS A 125 -20.48 6.82 14.42
CA LYS A 125 -20.28 8.27 14.22
C LYS A 125 -18.84 8.57 13.82
N GLU A 126 -17.86 8.07 14.56
CA GLU A 126 -16.44 8.29 14.31
C GLU A 126 -15.99 7.68 12.97
N TYR A 127 -16.63 6.60 12.51
CA TYR A 127 -16.33 6.02 11.21
C TYR A 127 -16.74 6.95 10.07
N GLN A 128 -17.93 7.56 10.13
CA GLN A 128 -18.35 8.55 9.13
C GLN A 128 -17.46 9.79 9.18
N GLN A 129 -17.12 10.27 10.38
CA GLN A 129 -16.18 11.39 10.53
C GLN A 129 -14.80 11.05 9.95
N THR A 130 -14.33 9.82 10.13
CA THR A 130 -13.05 9.36 9.57
C THR A 130 -13.04 9.48 8.05
N LYS A 131 -14.08 9.01 7.35
CA LYS A 131 -14.15 9.15 5.88
C LYS A 131 -14.12 10.61 5.45
N GLN A 132 -14.89 11.47 6.12
CA GLN A 132 -14.90 12.91 5.83
C GLN A 132 -13.52 13.54 6.02
N VAL A 133 -12.83 13.19 7.12
CA VAL A 133 -11.46 13.63 7.41
C VAL A 133 -10.47 13.15 6.34
N CYS A 134 -10.55 11.88 5.93
CA CYS A 134 -9.68 11.34 4.88
C CYS A 134 -9.90 12.09 3.55
N ASN A 135 -11.15 12.30 3.15
CA ASN A 135 -11.48 13.03 1.93
C ASN A 135 -11.07 14.50 2.00
N ALA A 136 -11.24 15.17 3.14
CA ALA A 136 -10.76 16.55 3.34
C ALA A 136 -9.24 16.64 3.23
N CYS A 137 -8.50 15.65 3.77
CA CYS A 137 -7.06 15.54 3.60
C CYS A 137 -6.68 15.35 2.13
N HIS A 138 -7.38 14.49 1.38
CA HIS A 138 -7.12 14.32 -0.05
C HIS A 138 -7.34 15.60 -0.86
N VAL A 139 -8.36 16.41 -0.52
CA VAL A 139 -8.57 17.74 -1.11
C VAL A 139 -7.39 18.67 -0.77
N ALA A 140 -7.01 18.75 0.52
CA ALA A 140 -5.89 19.59 0.97
C ALA A 140 -4.56 19.21 0.29
N GLU A 141 -4.35 17.91 0.06
CA GLU A 141 -3.16 17.39 -0.61
C GLU A 141 -3.23 17.39 -2.14
N ARG A 142 -4.29 18.00 -2.70
CA ARG A 142 -4.54 18.22 -4.14
C ARG A 142 -4.74 16.93 -4.93
N VAL A 143 -5.37 15.93 -4.32
CA VAL A 143 -5.76 14.66 -4.92
C VAL A 143 -7.25 14.34 -4.69
N PRO A 144 -8.18 15.29 -4.97
CA PRO A 144 -9.60 15.13 -4.63
C PRO A 144 -10.31 14.00 -5.40
N PHE A 145 -9.71 13.49 -6.47
CA PHE A 145 -10.23 12.34 -7.22
C PHE A 145 -10.02 11.00 -6.51
N ILE A 146 -9.29 10.98 -5.38
CA ILE A 146 -9.17 9.82 -4.50
C ILE A 146 -10.27 9.94 -3.45
N ASP A 147 -11.40 9.28 -3.69
CA ASP A 147 -12.56 9.30 -2.78
C ASP A 147 -12.58 8.05 -1.89
N VAL A 148 -12.76 8.25 -0.58
CA VAL A 148 -12.89 7.19 0.41
C VAL A 148 -14.36 6.81 0.56
N ILE A 149 -14.69 5.64 0.01
CA ILE A 149 -16.03 5.05 0.06
C ILE A 149 -16.09 3.87 1.05
N ASP A 150 -17.31 3.42 1.37
CA ASP A 150 -17.50 2.21 2.17
C ASP A 150 -17.05 0.97 1.39
N PRO A 151 -16.23 0.09 2.00
CA PRO A 151 -15.84 -1.16 1.37
C PRO A 151 -17.05 -2.06 1.09
N GLN A 152 -17.14 -2.53 -0.16
CA GLN A 152 -18.19 -3.48 -0.58
C GLN A 152 -17.82 -4.93 -0.27
N TYR A 153 -16.53 -5.27 -0.35
CA TYR A 153 -16.02 -6.61 -0.15
C TYR A 153 -14.83 -6.62 0.79
N ARG A 154 -14.72 -7.68 1.58
CA ARG A 154 -13.57 -7.93 2.43
C ARG A 154 -12.43 -8.45 1.56
N TRP A 155 -11.30 -7.74 1.54
CA TRP A 155 -10.13 -8.17 0.76
C TRP A 155 -9.32 -9.24 1.46
N GLN A 156 -9.30 -9.21 2.80
CA GLN A 156 -8.55 -10.16 3.61
C GLN A 156 -9.44 -11.29 4.13
N PRO A 157 -8.99 -12.56 4.11
CA PRO A 157 -9.71 -13.67 4.72
C PRO A 157 -9.50 -13.72 6.24
N ILE A 158 -9.69 -12.59 6.95
CA ILE A 158 -9.54 -12.50 8.41
C ILE A 158 -10.83 -11.94 9.04
N LYS A 159 -11.21 -12.46 10.22
CA LYS A 159 -12.35 -12.00 11.00
C LYS A 159 -12.00 -11.93 12.48
#